data_AF-A0A5N7Z6Z3-F1
#
_entry.id   AF-A0A5N7Z6Z3-F1
#
_cell.length_a   1.000
_cell.length_b   1.000
_cell.length_c   1.000
_cell.angle_alpha   90.00
_cell.angle_beta   90.00
_cell.angle_gamma   90.00
#
_symmetry.space_group_name_H-M   'P 1'
#
loop_
_entity.id
_entity.type
_entity.pdbx_description
1 polymer ?
#
loop_
_entity_poly.entity_id
_entity_poly.type
_entity_poly.pdbx_seq_one_letter_code
_entity_poly.pdbx_strand_id
1 'polypeptide(L)' 'DGKPNGATVPGIKLMLENSCPLPVKAAGGVRTRNEALEMIQLGVKRIGTSSAKAIAHGENSNSEY' A
#
# COMPACT_ATOMS: atom_id res chain seq x y z
N ASP A 1 17.41 11.89 1.00
CA ASP A 1 17.26 11.98 -0.48
C ASP A 1 15.83 12.02 -1.00
N GLY A 2 14.81 12.37 -0.20
CA GLY A 2 13.43 12.58 -0.70
C GLY A 2 12.74 11.36 -1.36
N LYS A 3 13.29 10.15 -1.17
CA LYS A 3 12.68 8.92 -1.70
C LYS A 3 11.43 8.56 -0.89
N PRO A 4 10.43 7.90 -1.49
CA PRO A 4 9.21 7.51 -0.78
C PRO A 4 9.53 6.56 0.38
N ASN A 5 9.18 6.97 1.61
CA ASN A 5 9.46 6.26 2.87
C ASN A 5 8.32 5.30 3.27
N GLY A 6 7.79 4.50 2.35
CA GLY A 6 6.63 3.65 2.59
C GLY A 6 6.59 2.38 1.74
N ALA A 7 5.39 1.81 1.60
CA ALA A 7 5.15 0.69 0.71
C ALA A 7 5.39 1.10 -0.74
N THR A 8 6.49 0.61 -1.32
CA THR A 8 6.82 0.79 -2.73
C THR A 8 6.59 -0.51 -3.49
N VAL A 9 6.26 -0.42 -4.77
CA VAL A 9 6.06 -1.60 -5.63
C VAL A 9 7.29 -2.53 -5.65
N PRO A 10 8.53 -2.04 -5.83
CA PRO A 10 9.71 -2.90 -5.77
C PRO A 10 9.88 -3.60 -4.43
N GLY A 11 9.65 -2.89 -3.32
CA GLY A 11 9.73 -3.47 -1.98
C GLY A 11 8.70 -4.57 -1.74
N ILE A 12 7.46 -4.35 -2.18
CA ILE A 12 6.38 -5.34 -2.06
C ILE A 12 6.67 -6.59 -2.89
N LYS A 13 7.15 -6.44 -4.13
CA LYS A 13 7.54 -7.60 -4.97
C LYS A 13 8.62 -8.44 -4.29
N LEU A 14 9.67 -7.80 -3.81
CA LEU A 14 10.76 -8.46 -3.08
C LEU A 14 10.23 -9.22 -1.84
N MET A 15 9.32 -8.61 -1.08
CA MET A 15 8.71 -9.27 0.07
C MET A 15 7.87 -10.48 -0.34
N LEU A 16 7.04 -10.37 -1.38
CA LEU A 16 6.17 -11.47 -1.83
C LEU A 16 6.98 -12.67 -2.34
N GLU A 17 8.08 -12.42 -3.06
CA GLU A 17 8.98 -13.46 -3.54
C GLU A 17 9.62 -14.29 -2.41
N ASN A 18 9.80 -13.70 -1.22
CA ASN A 18 10.58 -14.28 -0.13
C ASN A 18 9.79 -14.57 1.16
N SER A 19 8.52 -14.18 1.23
CA SER A 19 7.74 -14.25 2.47
C SER A 19 6.99 -15.56 2.67
N CYS A 20 6.87 -16.42 1.66
CA CYS A 20 6.10 -17.66 1.74
C CYS A 20 6.51 -18.50 2.97
N PRO A 21 5.55 -18.92 3.83
CA PRO A 21 4.09 -18.87 3.67
C PRO A 21 3.41 -17.64 4.29
N LEU A 22 4.17 -16.67 4.80
CA LEU A 22 3.65 -15.51 5.52
C LEU A 22 3.00 -14.47 4.57
N PRO A 23 1.84 -13.90 4.94
CA PRO A 23 1.20 -12.85 4.14
C PRO A 23 1.91 -11.50 4.30
N VAL A 24 1.98 -10.74 3.21
CA VAL A 24 2.55 -9.38 3.20
C VAL A 24 1.49 -8.32 3.52
N LYS A 25 1.90 -7.30 4.30
CA LYS A 25 1.15 -6.07 4.57
C LYS A 25 1.86 -4.88 3.92
N ALA A 26 1.16 -4.09 3.10
CA ALA A 26 1.63 -2.79 2.63
C ALA A 26 1.19 -1.69 3.62
N ALA A 27 2.12 -0.89 4.13
CA ALA A 27 1.82 0.21 5.04
C ALA A 27 2.71 1.43 4.78
N GLY A 28 2.16 2.62 5.01
CA GLY A 28 2.83 3.89 4.71
C GLY A 28 2.79 4.21 3.22
N GLY A 29 2.30 5.39 2.84
CA GLY A 29 2.27 5.84 1.45
C GLY A 29 1.10 5.33 0.59
N VAL A 30 0.28 4.39 1.05
CA VAL A 30 -0.95 3.97 0.34
C VAL A 30 -2.11 4.88 0.74
N ARG A 31 -2.43 5.88 -0.08
CA ARG A 31 -3.43 6.93 0.24
C ARG A 31 -4.61 6.95 -0.72
N THR A 32 -4.42 6.48 -1.94
CA THR A 32 -5.43 6.50 -2.98
C THR A 32 -6.01 5.11 -3.25
N ARG A 33 -7.22 5.08 -3.83
CA ARG A 33 -7.85 3.83 -4.27
C ARG A 33 -7.01 3.09 -5.29
N ASN A 34 -6.35 3.80 -6.20
CA ASN A 34 -5.53 3.19 -7.25
C ASN A 34 -4.29 2.51 -6.67
N GLU A 35 -3.57 3.16 -5.75
CA GLU A 35 -2.44 2.55 -5.05
C GLU A 35 -2.88 1.31 -4.26
N ALA A 36 -4.02 1.37 -3.57
CA ALA A 36 -4.55 0.22 -2.84
C ALA A 36 -4.88 -0.96 -3.78
N LEU A 37 -5.51 -0.69 -4.93
CA LEU A 37 -5.81 -1.70 -5.94
C LEU A 37 -4.54 -2.32 -6.55
N GLU A 38 -3.52 -1.51 -6.82
CA GLU A 38 -2.22 -1.99 -7.30
C GLU A 38 -1.58 -2.97 -6.29
N MET A 39 -1.55 -2.61 -5.01
CA MET A 39 -1.00 -3.49 -3.96
C MET A 39 -1.78 -4.80 -3.85
N ILE A 40 -3.11 -4.76 -3.96
CA ILE A 40 -3.95 -5.96 -3.95
C ILE A 40 -3.64 -6.85 -5.17
N GLN A 41 -3.52 -6.25 -6.36
CA GLN A 41 -3.19 -6.98 -7.59
C GLN A 41 -1.81 -7.66 -7.52
N LEU A 42 -0.84 -7.04 -6.83
CA LEU A 42 0.47 -7.67 -6.59
C LEU A 42 0.38 -8.89 -5.66
N GLY A 43 -0.67 -9.02 -4.84
CA GLY A 43 -0.88 -10.13 -3.93
C GLY A 43 -0.79 -9.78 -2.44
N VAL A 44 -0.68 -8.48 -2.10
CA VAL A 44 -0.72 -8.01 -0.70
C VAL A 44 -2.06 -8.36 -0.07
N LYS A 45 -2.04 -8.92 1.14
CA LYS A 45 -3.24 -9.37 1.85
C LYS A 45 -3.79 -8.35 2.86
N ARG A 46 -3.04 -7.30 3.17
CA ARG A 46 -3.40 -6.27 4.15
C ARG A 46 -2.85 -4.91 3.76
N ILE A 47 -3.69 -3.87 3.80
CA ILE A 47 -3.27 -2.47 3.68
C ILE A 47 -3.34 -1.79 5.05
N GLY A 48 -2.27 -1.12 5.45
CA GLY A 48 -2.21 -0.27 6.64
C GLY A 48 -2.17 1.20 6.22
N THR A 49 -3.28 1.91 6.41
CA THR A 49 -3.43 3.31 5.98
C THR A 49 -4.37 4.08 6.91
N SER A 50 -4.10 5.37 7.11
CA SER A 50 -5.02 6.32 7.76
C SER A 50 -6.12 6.81 6.81
N SER A 51 -5.94 6.70 5.49
CA SER A 51 -6.89 7.13 4.46
C SER A 51 -7.96 6.08 4.12
N ALA A 52 -8.21 5.11 5.02
CA ALA A 52 -9.07 3.95 4.73
C ALA A 52 -10.48 4.34 4.27
N LYS A 53 -11.09 5.35 4.91
CA LYS A 53 -12.42 5.86 4.55
C LYS A 53 -12.45 6.40 3.11
N ALA A 54 -11.48 7.24 2.76
CA ALA A 54 -11.41 7.85 1.44
C ALA A 54 -11.20 6.80 0.34
N ILE A 55 -10.27 5.85 0.58
CA ILE A 55 -10.02 4.72 -0.31
C ILE A 55 -11.28 3.88 -0.55
N ALA A 56 -12.03 3.58 0.52
CA ALA A 56 -13.25 2.78 0.44
C ALA A 56 -14.37 3.47 -0.35
N HIS A 57 -14.52 4.79 -0.21
CA HIS A 57 -15.53 5.58 -0.92
C HIS A 57 -15.05 6.11 -2.28
N GLY A 58 -13.79 5.88 -2.66
CA GLY A 58 -13.21 6.42 -3.89
C GLY A 58 -13.00 7.94 -3.86
N GLU A 59 -12.92 8.51 -2.66
CA GLU A 59 -12.68 9.92 -2.42
C GLU A 59 -11.18 10.21 -2.41
N ASN A 60 -10.80 11.43 -2.80
CA ASN A 60 -9.41 11.88 -2.67
C ASN A 60 -9.16 12.37 -1.25
N SER A 61 -8.28 11.69 -0.51
CA SER A 61 -7.82 12.20 0.79
C SER A 61 -6.75 13.26 0.58
N ASN A 62 -7.10 14.53 0.79
CA ASN A 62 -6.17 15.67 0.74
C ASN A 62 -5.42 15.89 2.08
N SER A 63 -5.20 14.83 2.85
CA SER A 63 -4.48 14.93 4.12
C SER A 63 -3.00 15.14 3.84
N GLU A 64 -2.52 16.36 4.01
CA GLU A 64 -1.09 16.67 4.10
C GLU A 64 -0.58 16.16 5.45
N TYR A 65 0.46 15.33 5.41
CA TYR A 65 1.24 14.88 6.56
C TYR A 65 2.71 14.98 6.20
#